data_AF-A0A1S1P5E8-F1
#
_entry.id   AF-A0A1S1P5E8-F1
#
_cell.length_a   1.000
_cell.length_b   1.000
_cell.length_c   1.000
_cell.angle_alpha   90.00
_cell.angle_beta   90.00
_cell.angle_gamma   90.00
#
_symmetry.space_group_name_H-M   'P 1'
#
loop_
_entity.id
_entity.type
_entity.pdbx_description
1 polymer ?
#
loop_
_entity_poly.entity_id
_entity_poly.type
_entity_poly.pdbx_seq_one_letter_code
_entity_poly.pdbx_strand_id
1 'polypeptide(L)'
;MRLPILAVATFAIAVGSAGTSEAAKRKVQVPHRYDGRWSIEVVTLDGPCDRAYRYGIQIQRGEAVYSGGEVGISGRVAANGTVRGTISRGSDAAQVFGRLSANGTGAGRWSTLGDGPISCNGSWNAMRRG
;
A
#
# COMPACT_ATOMS: atom_id res chain seq x y z
N MET A 1 8.17 29.76 81.64
CA MET A 1 8.87 28.48 81.42
C MET A 1 9.71 28.61 80.16
N ARG A 2 11.03 28.43 80.29
CA ARG A 2 12.03 28.44 79.20
C ARG A 2 12.36 26.98 78.88
N LEU A 3 12.52 26.60 77.61
CA LEU A 3 13.44 25.56 77.07
C LEU A 3 13.26 25.45 75.53
N PRO A 4 14.19 24.87 74.74
CA PRO A 4 15.07 25.63 73.85
C PRO A 4 15.02 25.21 72.36
N ILE A 5 15.69 26.05 71.56
CA ILE A 5 16.08 25.85 70.16
C ILE A 5 17.02 24.63 70.05
N LEU A 6 16.78 23.75 69.08
CA LEU A 6 17.81 22.93 68.45
C LEU A 6 17.58 22.92 66.93
N ALA A 7 18.49 23.59 66.23
CA ALA A 7 18.75 23.45 64.81
C ALA A 7 19.35 22.08 64.52
N VAL A 8 19.09 21.49 63.35
CA VAL A 8 20.12 20.95 62.42
C VAL A 8 19.48 20.84 61.04
N ALA A 9 20.19 21.40 60.06
CA ALA A 9 19.90 21.33 58.64
C ALA A 9 20.33 20.00 58.04
N THR A 10 19.59 19.50 57.05
CA THR A 10 20.16 18.75 55.93
C THR A 10 19.35 18.99 54.67
N PHE A 11 19.94 19.82 53.82
CA PHE A 11 19.56 20.06 52.44
C PHE A 11 19.84 18.78 51.64
N ALA A 12 18.82 18.15 51.07
CA ALA A 12 19.00 17.09 50.07
C ALA A 12 18.43 17.58 48.74
N ILE A 13 19.28 18.25 47.96
CA ILE A 13 18.99 18.53 46.54
C ILE A 13 19.09 17.20 45.82
N ALA A 14 17.95 16.62 45.46
CA ALA A 14 17.91 15.52 44.51
C ALA A 14 18.29 16.08 43.12
N VAL A 15 19.48 15.68 42.67
CA VAL A 15 20.07 15.99 41.37
C VAL A 15 19.11 15.58 40.25
N GLY A 16 18.94 16.47 39.27
CA GLY A 16 18.03 16.31 38.15
C GLY A 16 18.28 15.03 37.38
N SER A 17 17.22 14.25 37.18
CA SER A 17 17.19 13.21 36.16
C SER A 17 17.34 13.88 34.80
N ALA A 18 18.49 13.68 34.17
CA ALA A 18 18.72 13.98 32.78
C ALA A 18 17.60 13.31 31.97
N GLY A 19 16.68 14.13 31.46
CA GLY A 19 15.71 13.67 30.46
C GLY A 19 16.50 13.19 29.27
N THR A 20 16.49 11.88 29.01
CA THR A 20 16.95 11.36 27.73
C THR A 20 15.96 11.86 26.69
N SER A 21 16.29 12.98 26.05
CA SER A 21 15.62 13.44 24.85
C SER A 21 15.78 12.33 23.81
N GLU A 22 14.78 11.45 23.72
CA GLU A 22 14.62 10.57 22.57
C GLU A 22 14.37 11.50 21.38
N ALA A 23 15.47 11.83 20.69
CA ALA A 23 15.44 12.43 19.38
C ALA A 23 14.72 11.43 18.47
N ALA A 24 13.39 11.56 18.41
CA ALA A 24 12.54 10.78 17.55
C ALA A 24 13.04 11.00 16.12
N LYS A 25 13.78 10.01 15.58
CA LYS A 25 14.19 10.01 14.18
C LYS A 25 12.92 9.95 13.36
N ARG A 26 12.46 11.11 12.88
CA ARG A 26 11.36 11.19 11.91
C ARG A 26 11.80 10.36 10.71
N LYS A 27 11.23 9.17 10.53
CA LYS A 27 11.46 8.35 9.34
C LYS A 27 10.96 9.16 8.15
N VAL A 28 11.87 9.70 7.35
CA VAL A 28 11.53 10.34 6.08
C VAL A 28 11.03 9.25 5.16
N GLN A 29 9.72 9.21 4.92
CA GLN A 29 9.14 8.29 3.94
C GLN A 29 9.41 8.85 2.55
N VAL A 30 10.24 8.16 1.78
CA VAL A 30 10.41 8.44 0.35
C VAL A 30 9.17 7.91 -0.37
N PRO A 31 8.39 8.76 -1.06
CA PRO A 31 7.22 8.31 -1.81
C PRO A 31 7.62 7.26 -2.84
N HIS A 32 6.83 6.20 -2.99
CA HIS A 32 7.08 5.26 -4.07
C HIS A 32 6.80 5.97 -5.39
N ARG A 33 7.67 5.85 -6.41
CA ARG A 33 7.53 6.67 -7.64
C ARG A 33 6.20 6.47 -8.38
N TYR A 34 5.54 5.35 -8.13
CA TYR A 34 4.27 4.97 -8.74
C TYR A 34 3.05 5.30 -7.87
N ASP A 35 3.26 5.85 -6.66
CA ASP A 35 2.17 6.29 -5.79
C ASP A 35 1.31 7.34 -6.51
N GLY A 36 -0.01 7.29 -6.28
CA GLY A 36 -0.97 8.16 -6.93
C GLY A 36 -2.20 7.43 -7.45
N ARG A 37 -3.08 8.19 -8.11
CA ARG A 37 -4.30 7.66 -8.72
C ARG A 37 -4.00 7.08 -10.09
N TRP A 38 -4.61 5.95 -10.39
CA TRP A 38 -4.48 5.27 -11.66
C TRP A 38 -5.85 4.83 -12.16
N SER A 39 -6.01 4.79 -13.47
CA SER A 39 -7.10 4.09 -14.12
C SER A 39 -6.54 2.88 -14.84
N ILE A 40 -7.15 1.74 -14.56
CA ILE A 40 -6.81 0.46 -15.16
C ILE A 40 -7.97 0.06 -16.05
N GLU A 41 -7.67 -0.32 -17.27
CA GLU A 41 -8.61 -0.94 -18.19
C GLU A 41 -8.17 -2.38 -18.40
N VAL A 42 -9.10 -3.30 -18.18
CA VAL A 42 -8.90 -4.75 -18.25
C VAL A 42 -9.74 -5.25 -19.40
N VAL A 43 -9.14 -6.02 -20.29
CA VAL A 43 -9.79 -6.57 -21.48
C VAL A 43 -9.63 -8.08 -21.45
N THR A 44 -10.75 -8.79 -21.62
CA THR A 44 -10.79 -10.25 -21.86
C THR A 44 -10.52 -10.48 -23.34
N LEU A 45 -9.52 -11.30 -23.64
CA LEU A 45 -9.16 -11.69 -25.01
C LEU A 45 -9.64 -13.11 -25.33
N ASP A 46 -9.75 -13.96 -24.32
CA ASP A 46 -10.14 -15.35 -24.47
C ASP A 46 -10.94 -15.83 -23.24
N GLY A 47 -11.89 -16.74 -23.47
CA GLY A 47 -12.85 -17.23 -22.49
C GLY A 47 -14.19 -16.48 -22.45
N PRO A 48 -15.20 -17.02 -21.74
CA PRO A 48 -16.57 -16.48 -21.72
C PRO A 48 -16.80 -15.33 -20.72
N CYS A 49 -15.75 -14.75 -20.14
CA CYS A 49 -15.86 -13.65 -19.19
C CYS A 49 -16.29 -12.34 -19.87
N ASP A 50 -16.87 -11.42 -19.10
CA ASP A 50 -17.22 -10.09 -19.62
C ASP A 50 -16.02 -9.40 -20.30
N ARG A 51 -16.31 -8.67 -21.38
CA ARG A 51 -15.26 -8.23 -22.31
C ARG A 51 -14.29 -7.22 -21.74
N ALA A 52 -14.77 -6.22 -21.00
CA ALA A 52 -13.92 -5.13 -20.56
C ALA A 52 -14.43 -4.46 -19.29
N TYR A 53 -13.48 -4.06 -18.44
CA TYR A 53 -13.73 -3.37 -17.19
C TYR A 53 -12.79 -2.18 -17.04
N ARG A 54 -13.24 -1.14 -16.34
CA ARG A 54 -12.38 -0.02 -15.97
C ARG A 54 -12.44 0.24 -14.47
N TYR A 55 -11.28 0.24 -13.83
CA TYR A 55 -11.13 0.42 -12.38
C TYR A 55 -10.29 1.66 -12.10
N GLY A 56 -10.76 2.49 -11.17
CA GLY A 56 -9.93 3.52 -10.54
C GLY A 56 -9.28 2.96 -9.29
N ILE A 57 -7.95 2.93 -9.23
CA ILE A 57 -7.20 2.47 -8.05
C ILE A 57 -6.29 3.58 -7.54
N GLN A 58 -5.87 3.46 -6.28
CA GLN A 58 -4.79 4.24 -5.71
C GLN A 58 -3.58 3.32 -5.49
N ILE A 59 -2.39 3.80 -5.81
CA ILE A 59 -1.15 3.16 -5.35
C ILE A 59 -0.66 3.92 -4.12
N GLN A 60 -0.42 3.19 -3.03
CA GLN A 60 0.10 3.73 -1.78
C GLN A 60 1.27 2.87 -1.30
N ARG A 61 2.46 3.46 -1.17
CA ARG A 61 3.70 2.75 -0.79
C ARG A 61 3.96 1.55 -1.72
N GLY A 62 3.62 1.70 -3.00
CA GLY A 62 3.73 0.63 -4.00
C GLY A 62 2.63 -0.44 -3.94
N GLU A 63 1.64 -0.35 -3.06
CA GLU A 63 0.54 -1.31 -2.96
C GLU A 63 -0.72 -0.78 -3.64
N ALA A 64 -1.43 -1.64 -4.36
CA ALA A 64 -2.70 -1.31 -4.99
C ALA A 64 -3.81 -1.29 -3.93
N VAL A 65 -4.49 -0.15 -3.81
CA VAL A 65 -5.63 0.07 -2.94
C VAL A 65 -6.85 0.33 -3.82
N TYR A 66 -7.88 -0.49 -3.63
CA TYR A 66 -9.15 -0.40 -4.33
C TYR A 66 -10.28 -0.50 -3.32
N SER A 67 -11.26 0.40 -3.43
CA SER A 67 -12.38 0.51 -2.50
C SER A 67 -13.73 0.22 -3.17
N GLY A 68 -13.74 -0.52 -4.27
CA GLY A 68 -14.97 -0.80 -5.01
C GLY A 68 -15.60 -2.15 -4.66
N GLY A 69 -16.73 -2.12 -3.96
CA GLY A 69 -17.72 -3.20 -3.89
C GLY A 69 -17.17 -4.63 -3.74
N GLU A 70 -17.68 -5.53 -4.56
CA GLU A 70 -17.49 -6.99 -4.48
C GLU A 70 -16.15 -7.50 -5.05
N VAL A 71 -15.29 -6.61 -5.58
CA VAL A 71 -14.02 -6.99 -6.19
C VAL A 71 -12.88 -6.72 -5.23
N GLY A 72 -12.15 -7.77 -4.86
CA GLY A 72 -10.90 -7.69 -4.13
C GLY A 72 -9.74 -7.43 -5.09
N ILE A 73 -8.86 -6.47 -4.77
CA ILE A 73 -7.60 -6.27 -5.47
C ILE A 73 -6.47 -6.32 -4.44
N SER A 74 -5.54 -7.25 -4.64
CA SER A 74 -4.29 -7.34 -3.91
C SER A 74 -3.14 -7.26 -4.91
N GLY A 75 -2.23 -6.30 -4.77
CA GLY A 75 -1.14 -6.18 -5.72
C GLY A 75 -0.06 -5.20 -5.27
N ARG A 76 1.14 -5.42 -5.79
CA ARG A 76 2.30 -4.56 -5.53
C ARG A 76 3.00 -4.18 -6.82
N VAL A 77 3.51 -2.96 -6.82
CA VAL A 77 4.42 -2.43 -7.82
C VAL A 77 5.80 -2.33 -7.18
N ALA A 78 6.79 -3.01 -7.77
CA ALA A 78 8.18 -2.89 -7.35
C ALA A 78 8.77 -1.53 -7.76
N ALA A 79 9.92 -1.17 -7.19
CA ALA A 79 10.59 0.10 -7.49
C ALA A 79 10.98 0.26 -8.98
N ASN A 80 11.19 -0.86 -9.69
CA ASN A 80 11.46 -0.87 -11.12
C ASN A 80 10.18 -0.80 -11.98
N GLY A 81 9.00 -0.82 -11.38
CA GLY A 81 7.71 -0.77 -12.06
C GLY A 81 7.06 -2.13 -12.30
N THR A 82 7.72 -3.25 -11.99
CA THR A 82 7.11 -4.58 -12.14
C THR A 82 5.85 -4.67 -11.27
N VAL A 83 4.74 -5.09 -11.88
CA VAL A 83 3.44 -5.30 -11.23
C VAL A 83 3.21 -6.79 -11.04
N ARG A 84 2.75 -7.19 -9.86
CA ARG A 84 2.18 -8.50 -9.59
C ARG A 84 1.01 -8.37 -8.63
N GLY A 85 -0.07 -9.09 -8.89
CA GLY A 85 -1.22 -9.09 -8.00
C GLY A 85 -2.24 -10.16 -8.35
N THR A 86 -3.34 -10.13 -7.61
CA THR A 86 -4.51 -10.97 -7.75
C THR A 86 -5.75 -10.09 -7.66
N ILE A 87 -6.70 -10.33 -8.55
CA ILE A 87 -8.05 -9.78 -8.51
C ILE A 87 -8.97 -10.93 -8.11
N SER A 88 -9.92 -10.70 -7.20
CA SER A 88 -10.90 -11.72 -6.79
C SER A 88 -12.33 -11.17 -6.80
N ARG A 89 -13.29 -12.05 -7.06
CA ARG A 89 -14.73 -11.78 -6.98
C ARG A 89 -15.43 -13.05 -6.53
N GLY A 90 -16.02 -13.05 -5.34
CA GLY A 90 -16.59 -14.28 -4.76
C GLY A 90 -15.54 -15.38 -4.63
N SER A 91 -15.78 -16.54 -5.25
CA SER A 91 -14.84 -17.67 -5.33
C SER A 91 -13.81 -17.55 -6.46
N ASP A 92 -14.01 -16.62 -7.39
CA ASP A 92 -13.17 -16.50 -8.58
C ASP A 92 -11.97 -15.60 -8.30
N ALA A 93 -10.83 -15.95 -8.89
CA ALA A 93 -9.62 -15.16 -8.80
C ALA A 93 -8.89 -15.12 -10.13
N ALA A 94 -8.10 -14.07 -10.34
CA ALA A 94 -7.24 -13.89 -11.50
C ALA A 94 -5.89 -13.34 -11.07
N GLN A 95 -4.82 -13.89 -11.60
CA GLN A 95 -3.47 -13.36 -11.44
C GLN A 95 -3.22 -12.25 -12.46
N VAL A 96 -2.48 -11.23 -12.03
CA VAL A 96 -2.13 -10.04 -12.82
C VAL A 96 -0.63 -9.84 -12.79
N PHE A 97 -0.06 -9.54 -13.95
CA PHE A 97 1.36 -9.21 -14.06
C PHE A 97 1.60 -8.22 -15.19
N GLY A 98 2.64 -7.41 -15.06
CA GLY A 98 3.02 -6.43 -16.07
C GLY A 98 3.99 -5.39 -15.54
N ARG A 99 3.94 -4.18 -16.08
CA ARG A 99 4.85 -3.11 -15.69
C ARG A 99 4.23 -1.73 -15.81
N LEU A 100 4.55 -0.85 -14.86
CA LEU A 100 4.32 0.59 -14.95
C LEU A 100 5.59 1.31 -15.37
N SER A 101 5.46 2.26 -16.28
CA SER A 101 6.54 3.14 -16.71
C SER A 101 6.50 4.46 -15.95
N ALA A 102 7.67 5.12 -15.88
CA ALA A 102 7.83 6.37 -15.15
C ALA A 102 7.03 7.54 -15.74
N ASN A 103 6.63 7.46 -17.01
CA ASN A 103 5.81 8.47 -17.69
C ASN A 103 4.31 8.33 -17.41
N GLY A 104 3.90 7.48 -16.46
CA GLY A 104 2.50 7.38 -16.05
C GLY A 104 1.65 6.48 -16.94
N THR A 105 2.25 5.55 -17.67
CA THR A 105 1.53 4.48 -18.39
C THR A 105 1.90 3.11 -17.84
N GLY A 106 1.20 2.08 -18.28
CA GLY A 106 1.52 0.71 -17.94
C GLY A 106 0.68 -0.27 -18.72
N ALA A 107 1.15 -1.51 -18.76
CA ALA A 107 0.43 -2.59 -19.41
C ALA A 107 0.86 -3.94 -18.86
N GLY A 108 0.04 -4.96 -19.13
CA GLY A 108 0.35 -6.32 -18.79
C GLY A 108 -0.73 -7.30 -19.22
N ARG A 109 -0.69 -8.48 -18.59
CA ARG A 109 -1.65 -9.56 -18.82
C ARG A 109 -2.27 -10.02 -17.50
N TRP A 110 -3.38 -10.71 -17.65
CA TRP A 110 -4.06 -11.38 -16.55
C TRP A 110 -4.61 -12.72 -17.04
N SER A 111 -4.84 -13.63 -16.09
CA SER A 111 -5.49 -14.91 -16.34
C SER A 111 -6.22 -15.35 -15.08
N THR A 112 -7.35 -16.04 -15.22
CA THR A 112 -8.03 -16.70 -14.11
C THR A 112 -7.09 -17.71 -13.42
N LEU A 113 -7.30 -17.87 -12.13
CA LEU A 113 -6.65 -18.86 -11.28
C LEU A 113 -7.61 -20.03 -11.03
N GLY A 114 -7.06 -21.21 -10.80
CA GLY A 114 -7.81 -22.43 -10.50
C GLY A 114 -8.13 -23.27 -11.74
N ASP A 115 -8.67 -24.45 -11.48
CA ASP A 115 -8.88 -25.50 -12.48
C ASP A 115 -10.36 -25.65 -12.83
N GLY A 116 -11.13 -24.59 -12.62
CA GLY A 116 -12.55 -24.54 -12.91
C GLY A 116 -12.85 -24.67 -14.40
N PRO A 117 -14.11 -24.97 -14.77
CA PRO A 117 -14.51 -25.14 -16.16
C PRO A 117 -14.46 -23.84 -16.97
N ILE A 118 -14.45 -22.69 -16.29
CA ILE A 118 -14.34 -21.37 -16.90
C ILE A 118 -12.91 -20.87 -16.73
N SER A 119 -12.21 -20.68 -17.85
CA SER A 119 -10.90 -20.06 -17.89
C SER A 119 -10.96 -18.84 -18.80
N CYS A 120 -10.40 -17.73 -18.34
CA CYS A 120 -10.33 -16.48 -19.09
C CYS A 120 -8.95 -15.87 -18.96
N ASN A 121 -8.52 -15.19 -20.02
CA ASN A 121 -7.29 -14.44 -20.00
C ASN A 121 -7.38 -13.20 -20.88
N GLY A 122 -6.46 -12.28 -20.66
CA GLY A 122 -6.39 -11.10 -21.50
C GLY A 122 -5.30 -10.13 -21.10
N SER A 123 -5.55 -8.85 -21.39
CA SER A 123 -4.60 -7.77 -21.19
C SER A 123 -5.16 -6.68 -20.31
N TRP A 124 -4.27 -5.82 -19.82
CA TRP A 124 -4.65 -4.59 -19.15
C TRP A 124 -3.73 -3.45 -19.56
N ASN A 125 -4.25 -2.23 -19.49
CA ASN A 125 -3.50 -0.99 -19.62
C ASN A 125 -3.79 -0.08 -18.43
N ALA A 126 -2.80 0.74 -18.07
CA ALA A 126 -2.87 1.66 -16.95
C ALA A 126 -2.47 3.07 -17.39
N MET A 127 -3.18 4.05 -16.87
CA MET A 127 -2.87 5.46 -17.06
C MET A 127 -2.95 6.18 -15.71
N ARG A 128 -1.90 6.91 -15.37
CA ARG A 128 -1.86 7.77 -14.18
C ARG A 128 -2.88 8.89 -14.34
N ARG A 129 -3.48 9.29 -13.22
CA ARG A 129 -4.46 10.37 -13.16
C ARG A 129 -3.95 11.43 -12.20
N GLY A 130 -3.86 12.68 -12.67
CA GLY A 130 -3.25 13.79 -11.95
C GLY A 130 -1.84 14.03 -12.44
#